data_AF-A0A3C1Y568-F1
#
_entry.id   AF-A0A3C1Y568-F1
#
_cell.length_a   1.000
_cell.length_b   1.000
_cell.length_c   1.000
_cell.angle_alpha   90.00
_cell.angle_beta   90.00
_cell.angle_gamma   90.00
#
_symmetry.space_group_name_H-M   'P 1'
#
loop_
_entity.id
_entity.type
_entity.pdbx_description
1 polymer ?
#
loop_
_entity_poly.entity_id
_entity_poly.type
_entity_poly.pdbx_seq_one_letter_code
_entity_poly.pdbx_strand_id
1 'polypeptide(L)'
;EEMLQSQSAAKRAELAARAIFDIRATRSDLISGQADNMPPDGKSLQLMLDNLQAQEEALEAMFMGTTKTWTVVTTVTVTPDDDIDHEVIARLSALDGFVDTDNLSGAPVYLDLTVTERGELPVNDKGEPLPFPKNGFPYCIPGSTAVKVSFDGRAIASSEQPMAQFGMVYGLAANSLTDKKAPRFVIFDPATGAFLESGPVVEE
;
A
#
# COMPACT_ATOMS: atom_id res chain seq x y z
N GLU A 1 -18.12 0.20 -38.04
CA GLU A 1 -19.35 1.01 -37.90
C GLU A 1 -20.63 0.17 -37.83
N GLU A 2 -20.80 -0.89 -38.64
CA GLU A 2 -22.01 -1.74 -38.60
C GLU A 2 -22.30 -2.40 -37.24
N MET A 3 -21.27 -2.86 -36.51
CA MET A 3 -21.45 -3.46 -35.17
C MET A 3 -22.03 -2.48 -34.13
N LEU A 4 -21.71 -1.19 -34.23
CA LEU A 4 -22.20 -0.14 -33.33
C LEU A 4 -23.60 0.37 -33.73
N GLN A 5 -23.96 0.22 -35.00
CA GLN A 5 -25.27 0.64 -35.55
C GLN A 5 -26.35 -0.45 -35.47
N SER A 6 -25.98 -1.72 -35.22
CA SER A 6 -26.92 -2.84 -35.13
C SER A 6 -27.72 -2.83 -33.81
N GLN A 7 -29.05 -2.84 -33.90
CA GLN A 7 -29.96 -2.79 -32.74
C GLN A 7 -30.16 -4.13 -32.01
N SER A 8 -29.84 -5.28 -32.61
CA SER A 8 -30.03 -6.59 -31.97
C SER A 8 -28.73 -7.23 -31.47
N ALA A 9 -28.76 -7.84 -30.28
CA ALA A 9 -27.62 -8.54 -29.68
C ALA A 9 -27.18 -9.73 -30.55
N ALA A 10 -28.13 -10.48 -31.11
CA ALA A 10 -27.86 -11.61 -32.00
C ALA A 10 -27.08 -11.20 -33.25
N LYS A 11 -27.41 -10.05 -33.87
CA LYS A 11 -26.70 -9.60 -35.06
C LYS A 11 -25.28 -9.10 -34.75
N ARG A 12 -25.08 -8.47 -33.58
CA ARG A 12 -23.73 -8.09 -33.11
C ARG A 12 -22.85 -9.31 -32.84
N ALA A 13 -23.42 -10.36 -32.24
CA ALA A 13 -22.73 -11.65 -32.03
C ALA A 13 -22.35 -12.32 -33.37
N GLU A 14 -23.25 -12.35 -34.35
CA GLU A 14 -22.95 -12.90 -35.68
C GLU A 14 -21.79 -12.16 -36.37
N LEU A 15 -21.81 -10.82 -36.34
CA LEU A 15 -20.75 -10.00 -36.94
C LEU A 15 -19.40 -10.17 -36.21
N ALA A 16 -19.41 -10.22 -34.88
CA ALA A 16 -18.20 -10.43 -34.10
C ALA A 16 -17.61 -11.84 -34.32
N ALA A 17 -18.44 -12.88 -34.40
CA ALA A 17 -17.99 -14.23 -34.70
C ALA A 17 -17.34 -14.32 -36.09
N ARG A 18 -17.95 -13.67 -37.08
CA ARG A 18 -17.37 -13.58 -38.44
C ARG A 18 -16.01 -12.90 -38.44
N ALA A 19 -15.88 -11.77 -37.74
CA ALA A 19 -14.61 -11.07 -37.62
C ALA A 19 -13.51 -11.93 -36.95
N ILE A 20 -13.86 -12.71 -35.92
CA ILE A 20 -12.92 -13.67 -35.30
C ILE A 20 -12.47 -14.73 -36.31
N PHE A 21 -13.39 -15.29 -37.10
CA PHE A 21 -13.03 -16.26 -38.13
C PHE A 21 -12.10 -15.67 -39.19
N ASP A 22 -12.36 -14.44 -39.64
CA ASP A 22 -11.54 -13.75 -40.63
C ASP A 22 -10.12 -13.44 -40.09
N ILE A 23 -10.01 -13.04 -38.82
CA ILE A 23 -8.71 -12.86 -38.14
C ILE A 23 -7.95 -14.18 -38.06
N ARG A 24 -8.61 -15.27 -37.68
CA ARG A 24 -8.00 -16.61 -37.62
C ARG A 24 -7.51 -17.12 -38.97
N ALA A 25 -8.30 -16.89 -40.03
CA ALA A 25 -7.90 -17.24 -41.39
C ALA A 25 -6.66 -16.45 -41.81
N THR A 26 -6.67 -15.12 -41.61
CA THR A 26 -5.53 -14.24 -41.90
C THR A 26 -4.27 -14.67 -41.13
N ARG A 27 -4.41 -15.02 -39.84
CA ARG A 27 -3.31 -15.52 -39.01
C ARG A 27 -2.75 -16.84 -39.57
N SER A 28 -3.63 -17.76 -39.99
CA SER A 28 -3.24 -19.03 -40.60
C SER A 28 -2.48 -18.82 -41.91
N ASP A 29 -2.94 -17.91 -42.77
CA ASP A 29 -2.32 -17.61 -44.06
C ASP A 29 -0.94 -16.95 -43.90
N LEU A 30 -0.78 -16.10 -42.89
CA LEU A 30 0.51 -15.49 -42.53
C LEU A 30 1.51 -16.54 -42.00
N ILE A 31 1.05 -17.49 -41.19
CA ILE A 31 1.90 -18.56 -40.66
C ILE A 31 2.28 -19.57 -41.74
N SER A 32 1.35 -19.90 -42.65
CA SER A 32 1.58 -20.84 -43.75
C SER A 32 2.38 -20.25 -44.91
N GLY A 33 2.63 -18.93 -44.90
CA GLY A 33 3.35 -18.21 -45.95
C GLY A 33 2.54 -18.02 -47.24
N GLN A 34 1.21 -18.16 -47.16
CA GLN A 34 0.28 -18.04 -48.29
C GLN A 34 -0.36 -16.65 -48.39
N ALA A 35 -0.09 -15.76 -47.43
CA ALA A 35 -0.61 -14.40 -47.44
C ALA A 35 -0.02 -13.53 -48.55
N ASP A 36 -0.87 -12.81 -49.27
CA ASP A 36 -0.49 -11.91 -50.36
C ASP A 36 0.46 -10.78 -49.92
N ASN A 37 0.38 -10.36 -48.65
CA ASN A 37 1.19 -9.30 -48.06
C ASN A 37 2.01 -9.82 -46.87
N MET A 38 2.98 -10.69 -47.15
CA MET A 38 3.94 -11.16 -46.16
C MET A 38 4.87 -10.04 -45.68
N PRO A 39 5.03 -9.84 -44.36
CA PRO A 39 6.01 -8.92 -43.82
C PRO A 39 7.45 -9.28 -44.25
N PRO A 40 8.30 -8.28 -44.51
CA PRO A 40 9.64 -8.51 -45.03
C PRO A 40 10.62 -9.10 -44.00
N ASP A 41 10.32 -9.00 -42.69
CA ASP A 41 11.16 -9.53 -41.62
C ASP A 41 10.35 -10.20 -40.49
N GLY A 42 11.03 -11.06 -39.71
CA GLY A 42 10.39 -11.84 -38.65
C GLY A 42 9.88 -10.99 -37.47
N LYS A 43 10.44 -9.80 -37.25
CA LYS A 43 10.01 -8.90 -36.17
C LYS A 43 8.70 -8.19 -36.52
N SER A 44 8.53 -7.80 -37.78
CA SER A 44 7.28 -7.23 -38.29
C SER A 44 6.19 -8.28 -38.38
N LEU A 45 6.54 -9.53 -38.70
CA LEU A 45 5.60 -10.66 -38.62
C LEU A 45 5.10 -10.86 -37.19
N GLN A 46 6.00 -10.90 -36.20
CA GLN A 46 5.62 -11.02 -34.80
C GLN A 46 4.67 -9.89 -34.37
N LEU A 47 5.01 -8.63 -34.68
CA LEU A 47 4.18 -7.48 -34.34
C LEU A 47 2.78 -7.55 -34.98
N MET A 48 2.68 -8.04 -36.21
CA MET A 48 1.41 -8.24 -36.89
C MET A 48 0.59 -9.35 -36.25
N LEU A 49 1.21 -10.48 -35.92
CA LEU A 49 0.57 -11.59 -35.20
C LEU A 49 0.06 -11.16 -33.81
N ASP A 50 0.86 -10.38 -33.08
CA ASP A 50 0.47 -9.85 -31.77
C ASP A 50 -0.72 -8.89 -31.88
N ASN A 51 -0.79 -8.07 -32.94
CA ASN A 51 -1.94 -7.21 -33.20
C ASN A 51 -3.20 -8.01 -33.55
N LEU A 52 -3.07 -9.05 -34.39
CA LEU A 52 -4.20 -9.94 -34.71
C LEU A 52 -4.69 -10.68 -33.47
N GLN A 53 -3.77 -11.13 -32.62
CA GLN A 53 -4.08 -11.77 -31.34
C GLN A 53 -4.85 -10.83 -30.40
N ALA A 54 -4.37 -9.58 -30.24
CA ALA A 54 -5.06 -8.60 -29.40
C ALA A 54 -6.47 -8.25 -29.92
N GLN A 55 -6.66 -8.20 -31.26
CA GLN A 55 -7.97 -7.98 -31.87
C GLN A 55 -8.91 -9.18 -31.66
N GLU A 56 -8.40 -10.40 -31.81
CA GLU A 56 -9.15 -11.63 -31.52
C GLU A 56 -9.60 -11.66 -30.06
N GLU A 57 -8.69 -11.42 -29.11
CA GLU A 57 -8.98 -11.39 -27.67
C GLU A 57 -10.03 -10.33 -27.31
N ALA A 58 -9.96 -9.15 -27.92
CA ALA A 58 -10.95 -8.09 -27.70
C ALA A 58 -12.35 -8.48 -28.19
N LEU A 59 -12.45 -9.21 -29.31
CA LEU A 59 -13.73 -9.71 -29.83
C LEU A 59 -14.25 -10.89 -29.02
N GLU A 60 -13.39 -11.82 -28.62
CA GLU A 60 -13.75 -12.94 -27.74
C GLU A 60 -14.23 -12.46 -26.36
N ALA A 61 -13.61 -11.40 -25.83
CA ALA A 61 -14.04 -10.73 -24.61
C ALA A 61 -15.48 -10.18 -24.69
N MET A 62 -15.99 -9.85 -25.90
CA MET A 62 -17.41 -9.47 -26.07
C MET A 62 -18.37 -10.64 -25.85
N PHE A 63 -17.91 -11.89 -25.99
CA PHE A 63 -18.70 -13.10 -25.78
C PHE A 63 -18.55 -13.66 -24.37
N MET A 64 -17.30 -13.76 -23.89
CA MET A 64 -16.99 -14.35 -22.59
C MET A 64 -17.19 -13.37 -21.43
N GLY A 65 -17.24 -12.07 -21.74
CA GLY A 65 -17.14 -11.01 -20.74
C GLY A 65 -15.69 -10.72 -20.37
N THR A 66 -15.47 -9.67 -19.58
CA THR A 66 -14.16 -9.33 -19.03
C THR A 66 -14.20 -9.42 -17.52
N THR A 67 -13.15 -9.98 -16.93
CA THR A 67 -12.92 -9.87 -15.48
C THR A 67 -11.88 -8.80 -15.26
N LYS A 68 -12.20 -7.79 -14.45
CA LYS A 68 -11.26 -6.77 -14.02
C LYS A 68 -10.95 -6.98 -12.56
N THR A 69 -9.67 -7.06 -12.23
CA THR A 69 -9.18 -7.08 -10.85
C THR A 69 -8.42 -5.79 -10.62
N TRP A 70 -8.71 -5.12 -9.52
CA TRP A 70 -7.95 -3.95 -9.07
C TRP A 70 -7.78 -4.03 -7.55
N THR A 71 -6.79 -3.30 -7.05
CA THR A 71 -6.54 -3.20 -5.61
C THR A 71 -6.95 -1.81 -5.14
N VAL A 72 -7.73 -1.76 -4.07
CA VAL A 72 -8.09 -0.51 -3.40
C VAL A 72 -7.30 -0.42 -2.10
N VAL A 73 -6.73 0.75 -1.83
CA VAL A 73 -6.02 1.04 -0.57
C VAL A 73 -6.75 2.16 0.14
N THR A 74 -7.17 1.91 1.36
CA THR A 74 -7.80 2.88 2.25
C THR A 74 -6.92 3.09 3.48
N THR A 75 -6.66 4.34 3.82
CA THR A 75 -5.91 4.71 5.03
C THR A 75 -6.87 5.23 6.08
N VAL A 76 -6.83 4.64 7.27
CA VAL A 76 -7.58 5.10 8.44
C VAL A 76 -6.59 5.62 9.48
N THR A 77 -6.89 6.78 10.06
CA THR A 77 -6.06 7.40 11.10
C THR A 77 -6.77 7.26 12.44
N VAL A 78 -6.09 6.65 13.41
CA VAL A 78 -6.55 6.52 14.80
C VAL A 78 -5.54 7.21 15.70
N THR A 79 -6.01 8.01 16.64
CA THR A 79 -5.17 8.65 17.67
C THR A 79 -5.55 8.05 19.02
N PRO A 80 -4.75 7.12 19.56
CA PRO A 80 -5.10 6.46 20.81
C PRO A 80 -4.72 7.35 22.01
N ASP A 81 -5.64 7.44 22.98
CA ASP A 81 -5.38 8.11 24.28
C ASP A 81 -4.98 7.09 25.37
N ASP A 82 -5.39 5.83 25.21
CA ASP A 82 -5.06 4.69 26.08
C ASP A 82 -5.16 3.38 25.28
N ASP A 83 -5.13 2.23 25.96
CA ASP A 83 -5.45 0.93 25.39
C ASP A 83 -6.78 0.95 24.61
N ILE A 84 -6.80 0.30 23.45
CA ILE A 84 -7.99 0.13 22.61
C ILE A 84 -8.35 -1.36 22.58
N ASP A 85 -9.56 -1.68 23.00
CA ASP A 85 -10.11 -3.04 22.97
C ASP A 85 -11.18 -3.14 21.88
N HIS A 86 -10.90 -3.89 20.82
CA HIS A 86 -11.84 -4.20 19.73
C HIS A 86 -12.57 -2.98 19.13
N GLU A 87 -11.86 -1.90 18.81
CA GLU A 87 -12.47 -0.74 18.15
C GLU A 87 -12.69 -1.02 16.65
N VAL A 88 -13.86 -0.65 16.13
CA VAL A 88 -14.16 -0.78 14.70
C VAL A 88 -13.57 0.40 13.95
N ILE A 89 -12.49 0.18 13.21
CA ILE A 89 -11.78 1.22 12.44
C ILE A 89 -12.24 1.33 10.99
N ALA A 90 -12.81 0.26 10.45
CA ALA A 90 -13.40 0.22 9.11
C ALA A 90 -14.37 -0.94 9.01
N ARG A 91 -15.15 -0.98 7.92
CA ARG A 91 -15.95 -2.15 7.56
C ARG A 91 -15.67 -2.56 6.12
N LEU A 92 -15.77 -3.85 5.82
CA LEU A 92 -15.52 -4.41 4.49
C LEU A 92 -16.82 -5.02 3.94
N SER A 93 -17.38 -4.39 2.91
CA SER A 93 -18.48 -4.88 2.08
C SER A 93 -17.94 -5.77 0.97
N ALA A 94 -18.60 -6.91 0.71
CA ALA A 94 -18.25 -7.78 -0.40
C ALA A 94 -18.51 -7.14 -1.78
N LEU A 95 -19.39 -6.14 -1.84
CA LEU A 95 -19.76 -5.44 -3.08
C LEU A 95 -19.01 -4.12 -3.24
N ASP A 96 -18.92 -3.35 -2.16
CA ASP A 96 -18.43 -1.97 -2.19
C ASP A 96 -16.98 -1.83 -1.69
N GLY A 97 -16.39 -2.90 -1.16
CA GLY A 97 -15.07 -2.85 -0.55
C GLY A 97 -15.09 -2.15 0.81
N PHE A 98 -14.07 -1.34 1.11
CA PHE A 98 -14.00 -0.63 2.39
C PHE A 98 -15.09 0.45 2.46
N VAL A 99 -15.89 0.39 3.52
CA VAL A 99 -16.96 1.34 3.85
C VAL A 99 -16.74 1.91 5.25
N ASP A 100 -17.42 3.03 5.53
CA ASP A 100 -17.33 3.72 6.81
C ASP A 100 -17.79 2.85 7.99
N THR A 101 -17.35 3.21 9.19
CA THR A 101 -17.56 2.43 10.42
C THR A 101 -19.03 2.34 10.83
N ASP A 102 -19.85 3.30 10.42
CA ASP A 102 -21.30 3.37 10.66
C ASP A 102 -22.12 2.57 9.64
N ASN A 103 -21.53 2.18 8.51
CA ASN A 103 -22.22 1.46 7.46
C ASN A 103 -22.35 -0.04 7.78
N LEU A 104 -23.53 -0.43 8.27
CA LEU A 104 -23.81 -1.80 8.71
C LEU A 104 -23.83 -2.87 7.60
N SER A 105 -23.68 -2.49 6.32
CA SER A 105 -23.61 -3.46 5.22
C SER A 105 -22.27 -4.23 5.19
N GLY A 106 -21.21 -3.67 5.76
CA GLY A 106 -19.89 -4.27 5.80
C GLY A 106 -19.58 -5.03 7.09
N ALA A 107 -18.72 -6.04 6.99
CA ALA A 107 -18.18 -6.77 8.13
C ALA A 107 -17.09 -5.94 8.83
N PRO A 108 -17.07 -5.88 10.18
CA PRO A 108 -16.17 -5.01 10.92
C PRO A 108 -14.70 -5.46 10.86
N VAL A 109 -13.83 -4.47 10.68
CA VAL A 109 -12.38 -4.58 10.88
C VAL A 109 -12.07 -3.94 12.23
N TYR A 110 -11.46 -4.74 13.11
CA TYR A 110 -11.16 -4.36 14.48
C TYR A 110 -9.70 -3.98 14.66
N LEU A 111 -9.47 -2.99 15.50
CA LEU A 111 -8.17 -2.60 16.03
C LEU A 111 -8.11 -2.91 17.52
N ASP A 112 -7.12 -3.69 17.92
CA ASP A 112 -6.68 -3.84 19.30
C ASP A 112 -5.34 -3.10 19.45
N LEU A 113 -5.21 -2.30 20.49
CA LEU A 113 -3.97 -1.63 20.86
C LEU A 113 -3.73 -1.81 22.36
N THR A 114 -2.54 -2.27 22.70
CA THR A 114 -2.11 -2.40 24.10
C THR A 114 -0.80 -1.64 24.30
N VAL A 115 -0.76 -0.74 25.26
CA VAL A 115 0.43 -0.02 25.70
C VAL A 115 1.26 -0.97 26.55
N THR A 116 2.37 -1.46 26.00
CA THR A 116 3.26 -2.38 26.68
C THR A 116 4.24 -1.66 27.60
N GLU A 117 4.65 -0.45 27.24
CA GLU A 117 5.55 0.40 28.02
C GLU A 117 5.20 1.88 27.80
N ARG A 118 5.25 2.68 28.87
CA ARG A 118 5.10 4.13 28.78
C ARG A 118 6.47 4.78 28.90
N GLY A 119 6.66 5.93 28.24
CA GLY A 119 7.90 6.69 28.37
C GLY A 119 8.13 7.13 29.81
N GLU A 120 9.25 6.73 30.40
CA GLU A 120 9.65 7.08 31.76
C GLU A 120 10.91 7.96 31.78
N LEU A 121 11.01 8.83 32.81
CA LEU A 121 12.12 9.77 32.90
C LEU A 121 13.38 8.96 33.16
N PRO A 122 14.49 9.24 32.47
CA PRO A 122 15.77 8.63 32.80
C PRO A 122 16.08 8.85 34.28
N VAL A 123 16.39 7.77 35.01
CA VAL A 123 16.74 7.83 36.44
C VAL A 123 18.25 7.71 36.65
N ASN A 124 18.74 8.24 37.76
CA ASN A 124 20.12 8.00 38.21
C ASN A 124 20.28 6.61 38.87
N ASP A 125 21.51 6.27 39.28
CA ASP A 125 21.81 5.00 39.98
C ASP A 125 21.04 4.79 41.30
N LYS A 126 20.37 5.83 41.80
CA LYS A 126 19.54 5.80 43.02
C LYS A 126 18.04 5.79 42.72
N GLY A 127 17.63 5.74 41.45
CA GLY A 127 16.23 5.74 41.03
C GLY A 127 15.57 7.13 41.04
N GLU A 128 16.33 8.21 41.19
CA GLU A 128 15.78 9.57 41.15
C GLU A 128 15.73 10.09 39.70
N PRO A 129 14.61 10.71 39.26
CA PRO A 129 14.50 11.26 37.91
C PRO A 129 15.59 12.31 37.63
N LEU A 130 16.25 12.18 36.48
CA LEU A 130 17.23 13.15 36.03
C LEU A 130 16.54 14.46 35.66
N PRO A 131 17.05 15.61 36.15
CA PRO A 131 16.49 16.90 35.79
C PRO A 131 16.77 17.19 34.32
N PHE A 132 15.84 17.91 33.68
CA PHE A 132 16.02 18.38 32.32
C PHE A 132 17.34 19.17 32.20
N PRO A 133 18.26 18.81 31.30
CA PRO A 133 19.54 19.49 31.17
C PRO A 133 19.38 20.99 30.85
N LYS A 134 20.20 21.84 31.46
CA LYS A 134 20.23 23.27 31.13
C LYS A 134 20.60 23.45 29.65
N ASN A 135 19.78 24.19 28.90
CA ASN A 135 19.88 24.34 27.44
C ASN A 135 19.78 23.01 26.66
N GLY A 136 19.12 21.99 27.22
CA GLY A 136 18.91 20.72 26.54
C GLY A 136 17.99 20.84 25.32
N PHE A 137 18.26 20.03 24.30
CA PHE A 137 17.40 19.90 23.13
C PHE A 137 16.27 18.90 23.43
N PRO A 138 14.98 19.29 23.32
CA PRO A 138 13.88 18.40 23.65
C PRO A 138 13.72 17.28 22.60
N TYR A 139 13.56 16.04 23.06
CA TYR A 139 13.23 14.89 22.24
C TYR A 139 12.21 14.00 22.96
N CYS A 140 11.54 13.13 22.21
CA CYS A 140 10.54 12.21 22.76
C CYS A 140 11.20 10.88 23.14
N ILE A 141 10.84 10.34 24.30
CA ILE A 141 11.03 8.92 24.62
C ILE A 141 9.66 8.29 24.40
N PRO A 142 9.37 7.64 23.26
CA PRO A 142 8.06 7.09 22.98
C PRO A 142 7.76 5.91 23.90
N GLY A 143 6.47 5.64 24.12
CA GLY A 143 6.04 4.37 24.70
C GLY A 143 6.05 3.26 23.65
N SER A 144 6.09 2.01 24.10
CA SER A 144 5.96 0.83 23.24
C SER A 144 4.51 0.36 23.24
N THR A 145 4.00 -0.04 22.07
CA THR A 145 2.64 -0.55 21.91
C THR A 145 2.63 -1.83 21.09
N ALA A 146 1.75 -2.75 21.43
CA ALA A 146 1.38 -3.89 20.59
C ALA A 146 0.07 -3.55 19.87
N VAL A 147 0.11 -3.56 18.54
CA VAL A 147 -1.03 -3.27 17.68
C VAL A 147 -1.44 -4.55 16.96
N LYS A 148 -2.75 -4.77 16.85
CA LYS A 148 -3.31 -5.92 16.15
C LYS A 148 -4.57 -5.51 15.40
N VAL A 149 -4.64 -5.89 14.13
CA VAL A 149 -5.81 -5.68 13.28
C VAL A 149 -6.45 -7.03 13.01
N SER A 150 -7.75 -7.15 13.29
CA SER A 150 -8.51 -8.38 13.15
C SER A 150 -9.69 -8.20 12.20
N PHE A 151 -9.96 -9.22 11.39
CA PHE A 151 -11.10 -9.28 10.49
C PHE A 151 -11.63 -10.71 10.42
N ASP A 152 -12.95 -10.87 10.43
CA ASP A 152 -13.62 -12.18 10.37
C ASP A 152 -13.09 -13.21 11.39
N GLY A 153 -12.89 -12.75 12.64
CA GLY A 153 -12.40 -13.57 13.74
C GLY A 153 -10.92 -13.98 13.64
N ARG A 154 -10.15 -13.42 12.70
CA ARG A 154 -8.73 -13.71 12.51
C ARG A 154 -7.87 -12.46 12.61
N ALA A 155 -6.68 -12.57 13.20
CA ALA A 155 -5.68 -11.51 13.16
C ALA A 155 -5.08 -11.45 11.74
N ILE A 156 -5.22 -10.31 11.08
CA ILE A 156 -4.70 -10.06 9.73
C ILE A 156 -3.30 -9.45 9.80
N ALA A 157 -3.05 -8.61 10.80
CA ALA A 157 -1.76 -8.01 11.06
C ALA A 157 -1.55 -7.84 12.55
N SER A 158 -0.30 -7.94 12.99
CA SER A 158 0.13 -7.56 14.33
C SER A 158 1.57 -7.10 14.30
N SER A 159 1.86 -6.04 15.04
CA SER A 159 3.19 -5.46 15.15
C SER A 159 3.36 -4.73 16.48
N GLU A 160 4.60 -4.64 16.94
CA GLU A 160 4.97 -3.71 18.00
C GLU A 160 5.45 -2.41 17.37
N GLN A 161 4.96 -1.27 17.87
CA GLN A 161 5.29 0.05 17.34
C GLN A 161 5.51 1.05 18.48
N PRO A 162 6.54 1.92 18.37
CA PRO A 162 6.69 3.04 19.29
C PRO A 162 5.63 4.11 18.99
N MET A 163 5.04 4.69 20.04
CA MET A 163 4.04 5.76 19.93
C MET A 163 4.37 6.93 20.85
N ALA A 164 4.38 8.14 20.28
CA ALA A 164 4.69 9.35 21.02
C ALA A 164 3.61 9.72 22.05
N GLN A 165 2.36 9.34 21.80
CA GLN A 165 1.20 9.58 22.67
C GLN A 165 1.40 9.01 24.07
N PHE A 166 2.08 7.86 24.16
CA PHE A 166 2.40 7.18 25.42
C PHE A 166 3.82 7.47 25.91
N GLY A 167 4.52 8.37 25.22
CA GLY A 167 5.87 8.77 25.54
C GLY A 167 5.94 9.98 26.47
N MET A 168 7.15 10.51 26.59
CA MET A 168 7.40 11.74 27.31
C MET A 168 8.53 12.55 26.68
N VAL A 169 8.56 13.85 26.98
CA VAL A 169 9.63 14.73 26.50
C VAL A 169 10.77 14.78 27.50
N TYR A 170 11.98 14.47 27.04
CA TYR A 170 13.22 14.64 27.81
C TYR A 170 14.23 15.50 27.04
N GLY A 171 15.29 15.95 27.73
CA GLY A 171 16.28 16.85 27.16
C GLY A 171 17.60 16.14 26.87
N LEU A 172 18.05 16.23 25.62
CA LEU A 172 19.41 15.86 25.25
C LEU A 172 20.36 16.99 25.65
N ALA A 173 21.37 16.68 26.45
CA ALA A 173 22.30 17.70 26.94
C ALA A 173 23.09 18.36 25.80
N ALA A 174 23.18 19.70 25.80
CA ALA A 174 23.82 20.46 24.72
C ALA A 174 25.29 20.09 24.50
N ASN A 175 26.00 19.71 25.57
CA ASN A 175 27.38 19.23 25.48
C ASN A 175 27.52 17.92 24.68
N SER A 176 26.47 17.09 24.62
CA SER A 176 26.45 15.88 23.80
C SER A 176 26.34 16.20 22.30
N LEU A 177 25.80 17.37 21.97
CA LEU A 177 25.60 17.85 20.60
C LEU A 177 26.78 18.65 20.05
N THR A 178 27.66 19.18 20.92
CA THR A 178 28.77 20.04 20.51
C THR A 178 30.11 19.38 20.79
N ASP A 179 30.91 19.14 19.76
CA ASP A 179 32.34 18.84 19.90
C ASP A 179 33.16 19.97 19.25
N LYS A 180 34.23 20.39 19.92
CA LYS A 180 35.15 21.42 19.42
C LYS A 180 36.02 20.90 18.28
N LYS A 181 36.17 19.57 18.14
CA LYS A 181 37.06 18.95 17.15
C LYS A 181 36.36 18.54 15.86
N ALA A 182 35.08 18.19 15.92
CA ALA A 182 34.32 17.73 14.76
C ALA A 182 32.83 18.11 14.87
N PRO A 183 32.17 18.48 13.78
CA PRO A 183 30.72 18.62 13.76
C PRO A 183 30.04 17.29 14.08
N ARG A 184 28.91 17.35 14.80
CA ARG A 184 28.10 16.19 15.19
C ARG A 184 26.71 16.29 14.58
N PHE A 185 26.10 15.15 14.32
CA PHE A 185 24.71 15.05 13.90
C PHE A 185 23.90 14.25 14.93
N VAL A 186 22.59 14.48 14.91
CA VAL A 186 21.59 13.65 15.60
C VAL A 186 20.44 13.40 14.64
N ILE A 187 19.97 12.16 14.59
CA ILE A 187 18.81 11.73 13.82
C ILE A 187 17.67 11.45 14.79
N PHE A 188 16.53 12.05 14.52
CA PHE A 188 15.29 11.80 15.23
C PHE A 188 14.31 11.05 14.33
N ASP A 189 13.49 10.21 14.95
CA ASP A 189 12.36 9.58 14.28
C ASP A 189 11.31 10.65 13.93
N PRO A 190 10.91 10.79 12.65
CA PRO A 190 9.97 11.83 12.25
C PRO A 190 8.52 11.57 12.73
N ALA A 191 8.16 10.32 13.02
CA ALA A 191 6.83 9.96 13.47
C ALA A 191 6.68 10.12 14.99
N THR A 192 7.72 9.76 15.75
CA THR A 192 7.65 9.75 17.22
C THR A 192 8.45 10.86 17.90
N GLY A 193 9.41 11.47 17.21
CA GLY A 193 10.38 12.39 17.80
C GLY A 193 11.46 11.68 18.64
N ALA A 194 11.56 10.35 18.53
CA ALA A 194 12.52 9.55 19.26
C ALA A 194 13.96 9.87 18.84
N PHE A 195 14.89 9.85 19.80
CA PHE A 195 16.31 9.85 19.48
C PHE A 195 16.69 8.50 18.86
N LEU A 196 17.21 8.51 17.64
CA LEU A 196 17.64 7.29 16.94
C LEU A 196 19.15 7.11 17.01
N GLU A 197 19.90 8.11 16.57
CA GLU A 197 21.35 8.02 16.43
C GLU A 197 22.03 9.37 16.61
N SER A 198 23.28 9.36 17.10
CA SER A 198 24.18 10.51 17.04
C SER A 198 25.60 10.07 16.68
N GLY A 199 26.31 10.88 15.91
CA GLY A 199 27.68 10.58 15.51
C GLY A 199 28.47 11.82 15.06
N PRO A 200 29.79 11.68 14.85
CA PRO A 200 30.57 12.69 14.13
C PRO A 200 30.15 12.71 12.66
N VAL A 201 30.09 13.90 12.06
CA VAL A 201 29.94 14.02 10.60
C VAL A 201 31.27 13.62 9.99
N VAL A 202 31.28 12.50 9.27
CA VAL A 202 32.41 12.09 8.45
C VAL A 202 32.15 12.66 7.06
N GLU A 203 32.96 13.63 6.63
CA GLU A 203 32.96 14.05 5.22
C GLU A 203 33.57 12.90 4.40
N GLU A 204 32.78 12.30 3.50
CA GLU A 204 33.29 11.47 2.40
C GLU A 204 33.90 12.33 1.28
#